data_AF-A0A661YSG2-F1
#
_entry.id   AF-A0A661YSG2-F1
#
_cell.length_a   1.000
_cell.length_b   1.000
_cell.length_c   1.000
_cell.angle_alpha   90.00
_cell.angle_beta   90.00
_cell.angle_gamma   90.00
#
_symmetry.space_group_name_H-M   'P 1'
#
loop_
_entity.id
_entity.type
_entity.pdbx_description
1 polymer ?
#
loop_
_entity_poly.entity_id
_entity_poly.type
_entity_poly.pdbx_seq_one_letter_code
_entity_poly.pdbx_strand_id
1 'polypeptide(L)'
;MNRKTVYFVVGPTAVGKTAFAIQLAKYLDTEIISADSRQFYREMNIGTAKPSEEELNQVKHHLIGNLSIYQDYNVSSFEQDALALLEELFQSKDTAVVVGGSGLYLDALAYGIDDLPDASEELRMNLKRLYDNEGIEALQKKLEKLDPLFYEQIDKQNPKRLLRALEVCLTTGKSYSELRMGQKKKRDFEILWIGLKQERSVLNDRINLRVDLMLEAGLLEEVKQLYPHKDLNALNTVGYKEFFLWLDGKESFEWAVEK
;
A
#
# COMPACT_ATOMS: atom_id res chain seq x y z
N MET A 1 18.90 5.05 29.18
CA MET A 1 18.85 4.53 27.80
C MET A 1 17.84 5.38 27.06
N ASN A 2 18.25 6.05 25.99
CA ASN A 2 17.28 6.76 25.14
C ASN A 2 16.32 5.73 24.55
N ARG A 3 15.02 6.01 24.65
CA ARG A 3 14.01 5.15 24.05
C ARG A 3 14.14 5.26 22.54
N LYS A 4 14.10 4.13 21.83
CA LYS A 4 14.20 4.09 20.37
C LYS A 4 13.05 4.87 19.74
N THR A 5 13.30 5.56 18.63
CA THR A 5 12.29 6.45 18.00
C THR A 5 12.12 6.15 16.52
N VAL A 6 10.88 6.03 16.05
CA VAL A 6 10.55 5.90 14.63
C VAL A 6 9.85 7.16 14.14
N TYR A 7 10.42 7.77 13.10
CA TYR A 7 9.90 8.96 12.44
C TYR A 7 9.08 8.56 11.22
N PHE A 8 7.77 8.75 11.26
CA PHE A 8 6.85 8.48 10.16
C PHE A 8 6.69 9.73 9.31
N VAL A 9 7.30 9.74 8.12
CA VAL A 9 7.20 10.81 7.13
C VAL A 9 6.05 10.52 6.17
N VAL A 10 5.00 11.32 6.28
CA VAL A 10 3.76 11.18 5.51
C VAL A 10 3.42 12.43 4.73
N GLY A 11 2.57 12.30 3.73
CA GLY A 11 2.10 13.41 2.91
C GLY A 11 1.63 12.95 1.53
N PRO A 12 1.00 13.84 0.76
CA PRO A 12 0.46 13.51 -0.57
C PRO A 12 1.57 13.13 -1.56
N THR A 13 1.19 12.52 -2.68
CA THR A 13 2.10 12.27 -3.81
C THR A 13 2.69 13.59 -4.31
N ALA A 14 3.95 13.57 -4.76
CA ALA A 14 4.69 14.74 -5.27
C ALA A 14 4.99 15.87 -4.25
N VAL A 15 4.71 15.66 -2.96
CA VAL A 15 5.05 16.64 -1.89
C VAL A 15 6.55 16.69 -1.57
N GLY A 16 7.33 15.69 -1.98
CA GLY A 16 8.78 15.61 -1.71
C GLY A 16 9.16 14.73 -0.51
N LYS A 17 8.36 13.71 -0.17
CA LYS A 17 8.62 12.79 0.95
C LYS A 17 10.00 12.15 0.92
N THR A 18 10.41 11.58 -0.21
CA THR A 18 11.69 10.87 -0.36
C THR A 18 12.87 11.78 -0.06
N ALA A 19 12.93 12.95 -0.70
CA ALA A 19 13.99 13.93 -0.47
C ALA A 19 14.07 14.38 1.01
N PHE A 20 12.93 14.63 1.65
CA PHE A 20 12.89 14.97 3.07
C PHE A 20 13.35 13.80 3.95
N ALA A 21 12.88 12.58 3.68
CA ALA A 21 13.26 11.39 4.44
C ALA A 21 14.76 11.11 4.36
N ILE A 22 15.38 11.29 3.19
CA ILE A 22 16.84 11.18 2.99
C ILE A 22 17.58 12.21 3.84
N GLN A 23 17.17 13.48 3.81
CA GLN A 23 17.81 14.52 4.62
C GLN A 23 17.68 14.24 6.12
N LEU A 24 16.49 13.81 6.56
CA LEU A 24 16.23 13.44 7.95
C LEU A 24 17.07 12.24 8.39
N ALA A 25 17.13 11.20 7.56
CA ALA A 25 17.89 9.99 7.89
C ALA A 25 19.39 10.26 7.97
N LYS A 26 19.94 11.11 7.09
CA LYS A 26 21.33 11.59 7.19
C LYS A 26 21.58 12.36 8.48
N TYR A 27 20.68 13.27 8.84
CA TYR A 27 20.79 14.08 10.05
C TYR A 27 20.76 13.24 11.33
N LEU A 28 19.92 12.19 11.35
CA LEU A 28 19.76 11.28 12.49
C LEU A 28 20.75 10.11 12.48
N ASP A 29 21.63 10.01 11.47
CA ASP A 29 22.48 8.85 11.20
C ASP A 29 21.69 7.53 11.25
N THR A 30 20.64 7.41 10.43
CA THR A 30 19.79 6.21 10.39
C THR A 30 19.42 5.79 8.96
N GLU A 31 18.65 4.72 8.85
CA GLU A 31 18.18 4.09 7.62
C GLU A 31 16.67 4.33 7.42
N ILE A 32 16.20 4.10 6.19
CA ILE A 32 14.82 4.37 5.78
C ILE A 32 14.10 3.05 5.51
N ILE A 33 12.88 2.90 6.01
CA ILE A 33 11.96 1.82 5.66
C ILE A 33 10.86 2.40 4.76
N SER A 34 10.71 1.87 3.55
CA SER A 34 9.60 2.26 2.68
C SER A 34 8.29 1.64 3.16
N ALA A 35 7.25 2.46 3.28
CA ALA A 35 5.87 2.08 3.53
C ALA A 35 4.99 2.45 2.32
N ASP A 36 5.47 2.12 1.12
CA ASP A 36 4.75 2.29 -0.13
C ASP A 36 4.50 0.95 -0.82
N SER A 37 3.25 0.48 -0.76
CA SER A 37 2.83 -0.82 -1.28
C SER A 37 3.16 -1.09 -2.75
N ARG A 38 3.52 -0.07 -3.53
CA ARG A 38 3.85 -0.21 -4.95
C ARG A 38 5.35 -0.24 -5.20
N GLN A 39 6.14 0.39 -4.33
CA GLN A 39 7.59 0.43 -4.46
C GLN A 39 8.28 -0.86 -4.02
N PHE A 40 7.55 -1.78 -3.37
CA PHE A 40 8.06 -3.08 -2.94
C PHE A 40 8.49 -3.97 -4.11
N TYR A 41 7.87 -3.80 -5.28
CA TYR A 41 8.06 -4.69 -6.43
C TYR A 41 9.23 -4.26 -7.32
N ARG A 42 10.12 -5.19 -7.67
CA ARG A 42 11.31 -4.96 -8.51
C ARG A 42 10.98 -4.53 -9.92
N GLU A 43 9.95 -5.14 -10.48
CA GLU A 43 9.56 -4.97 -11.88
C GLU A 43 8.81 -3.65 -12.13
N MET A 44 8.37 -2.96 -11.07
CA MET A 44 7.65 -1.69 -11.14
C MET A 44 8.54 -0.55 -10.64
N ASN A 45 9.08 0.28 -11.54
CA ASN A 45 10.03 1.34 -11.22
C ASN A 45 9.47 2.74 -11.52
N ILE A 46 9.23 3.03 -12.79
CA ILE A 46 8.89 4.37 -13.27
C ILE A 46 7.48 4.75 -12.78
N GLY A 47 6.49 3.90 -13.06
CA GLY A 47 5.09 4.17 -12.70
C GLY A 47 4.82 4.18 -11.20
N THR A 48 5.70 3.60 -10.39
CA THR A 48 5.61 3.60 -8.91
C THR A 48 6.44 4.68 -8.27
N ALA A 49 7.07 5.54 -9.07
CA ALA A 49 7.78 6.68 -8.56
C ALA A 49 8.91 6.27 -7.59
N LYS A 50 9.52 5.09 -7.85
CA LYS A 50 10.58 4.51 -7.03
C LYS A 50 11.76 5.47 -6.94
N PRO A 51 12.42 5.61 -5.77
CA PRO A 51 13.60 6.47 -5.66
C PRO A 51 14.67 6.09 -6.68
N SER A 52 15.37 7.08 -7.23
CA SER A 52 16.44 6.84 -8.20
C SER A 52 17.63 6.13 -7.56
N GLU A 53 18.52 5.53 -8.35
CA GLU A 53 19.76 4.95 -7.82
C GLU A 53 20.60 5.98 -7.04
N GLU A 54 20.61 7.25 -7.48
CA GLU A 54 21.28 8.34 -6.77
C GLU A 54 20.65 8.57 -5.39
N GLU A 55 19.32 8.54 -5.26
CA GLU A 55 18.62 8.65 -3.99
C GLU A 55 18.86 7.43 -3.09
N LEU A 56 18.82 6.22 -3.65
CA LEU A 56 19.06 4.97 -2.94
C LEU A 56 20.51 4.84 -2.44
N ASN A 57 21.47 5.42 -3.16
CA ASN A 57 22.88 5.44 -2.77
C ASN A 57 23.19 6.44 -1.65
N GLN A 58 22.30 7.39 -1.38
CA GLN A 58 22.52 8.40 -0.35
C GLN A 58 22.26 7.90 1.08
N VAL A 59 21.28 7.02 1.25
CA VAL A 59 20.90 6.38 2.51
C VAL A 59 20.31 5.02 2.18
N LYS A 60 20.61 3.99 2.98
CA LYS A 60 20.02 2.66 2.80
C LYS A 60 18.50 2.71 2.97
N HIS A 61 17.79 2.25 1.94
CA HIS A 61 16.34 2.08 1.95
C HIS A 61 15.99 0.59 2.01
N HIS A 62 15.11 0.23 2.92
CA HIS A 62 14.54 -1.10 3.06
C HIS A 62 13.18 -1.17 2.42
N LEU A 63 12.79 -2.39 2.06
CA LEU A 63 11.48 -2.69 1.47
C LEU A 63 11.20 -1.89 0.19
N ILE A 64 12.23 -1.71 -0.65
CA ILE A 64 12.08 -1.16 -2.01
C ILE A 64 12.65 -2.18 -2.98
N GLY A 65 11.85 -2.62 -3.95
CA GLY A 65 12.28 -3.67 -4.89
C GLY A 65 12.74 -4.96 -4.18
N ASN A 66 12.20 -5.27 -3.00
CA ASN A 66 12.53 -6.50 -2.29
C ASN A 66 11.68 -7.69 -2.78
N LEU A 67 10.55 -7.41 -3.43
CA LEU A 67 9.58 -8.41 -3.90
C LEU A 67 9.50 -8.46 -5.42
N SER A 68 9.01 -9.57 -5.95
CA SER A 68 8.55 -9.69 -7.32
C SER A 68 7.04 -9.49 -7.41
N ILE A 69 6.53 -8.96 -8.52
CA ILE A 69 5.09 -8.82 -8.79
C ILE A 69 4.29 -10.12 -8.68
N TYR A 70 4.94 -11.29 -8.76
CA TYR A 70 4.32 -12.61 -8.60
C TYR A 70 4.17 -13.04 -7.13
N GLN A 71 4.75 -12.31 -6.19
CA GLN A 71 4.68 -12.63 -4.78
C GLN A 71 3.49 -11.92 -4.15
N ASP A 72 2.66 -12.69 -3.44
CA ASP A 72 1.63 -12.13 -2.61
C ASP A 72 2.25 -11.38 -1.43
N TYR A 73 1.81 -10.15 -1.24
CA TYR A 73 2.24 -9.32 -0.12
C TYR A 73 1.08 -8.49 0.39
N ASN A 74 0.88 -8.55 1.69
CA ASN A 74 -0.20 -7.87 2.36
C ASN A 74 0.32 -7.03 3.53
N VAL A 75 -0.59 -6.28 4.15
CA VAL A 75 -0.27 -5.38 5.25
C VAL A 75 0.25 -6.14 6.49
N SER A 76 -0.18 -7.39 6.72
CA SER A 76 0.29 -8.22 7.82
C SER A 76 1.75 -8.64 7.63
N SER A 77 2.10 -9.10 6.43
CA SER A 77 3.48 -9.42 6.05
C SER A 77 4.38 -8.19 6.20
N PHE A 78 3.90 -7.02 5.76
CA PHE A 78 4.63 -5.77 5.96
C PHE A 78 4.85 -5.42 7.42
N GLU A 79 3.82 -5.54 8.28
CA GLU A 79 3.97 -5.28 9.72
C GLU A 79 5.09 -6.15 10.30
N GLN A 80 5.09 -7.45 9.97
CA GLN A 80 6.08 -8.41 10.45
C GLN A 80 7.49 -8.07 9.94
N ASP A 81 7.66 -7.87 8.64
CA ASP A 81 8.96 -7.56 8.02
C ASP A 81 9.53 -6.24 8.54
N ALA A 82 8.69 -5.19 8.61
CA ALA A 82 9.13 -3.89 9.08
C ALA A 82 9.49 -3.89 10.57
N LEU A 83 8.77 -4.66 11.41
CA LEU A 83 9.14 -4.81 12.82
C LEU A 83 10.45 -5.58 13.00
N ALA A 84 10.67 -6.65 12.23
CA ALA A 84 11.92 -7.39 12.26
C ALA A 84 13.11 -6.51 11.83
N LEU A 85 12.92 -5.70 10.78
CA LEU A 85 13.91 -4.71 10.35
C LEU A 85 14.18 -3.64 11.42
N LEU A 86 13.15 -3.15 12.09
CA LEU A 86 13.34 -2.20 13.20
C LEU A 86 14.11 -2.82 14.36
N GLU A 87 13.83 -4.08 14.70
CA GLU A 87 14.55 -4.82 15.73
C GLU A 87 16.04 -4.94 15.39
N GLU A 88 16.37 -5.29 14.14
CA GLU A 88 17.76 -5.32 13.65
C GLU A 88 18.42 -3.94 13.69
N LEU A 89 17.74 -2.92 13.12
CA LEU A 89 18.26 -1.55 13.08
C LEU A 89 18.53 -1.01 14.49
N PHE A 90 17.66 -1.30 15.45
CA PHE A 90 17.80 -0.81 16.82
C PHE A 90 18.95 -1.44 17.61
N GLN A 91 19.60 -2.48 17.07
CA GLN A 91 20.86 -3.00 17.64
C GLN A 91 22.01 -1.99 17.48
N SER A 92 21.99 -1.15 16.43
CA SER A 92 23.08 -0.22 16.12
C SER A 92 22.64 1.25 16.00
N LYS A 93 21.35 1.51 15.79
CA LYS A 93 20.77 2.85 15.62
C LYS A 93 19.77 3.14 16.74
N ASP A 94 19.64 4.42 17.13
CA ASP A 94 18.64 4.85 18.11
C ASP A 94 17.33 5.31 17.46
N THR A 95 17.36 5.60 16.16
CA THR A 95 16.22 6.09 15.40
C THR A 95 16.04 5.29 14.13
N ALA A 96 14.86 5.39 13.50
CA ALA A 96 14.59 4.91 12.15
C ALA A 96 13.60 5.85 11.45
N VAL A 97 13.65 5.93 10.12
CA VAL A 97 12.70 6.73 9.33
C VAL A 97 11.80 5.80 8.53
N VAL A 98 10.49 5.94 8.65
CA VAL A 98 9.50 5.24 7.82
C VAL A 98 8.89 6.27 6.87
N VAL A 99 8.95 6.04 5.56
CA VAL A 99 8.43 6.96 4.55
C VAL A 99 7.49 6.25 3.59
N GLY A 100 6.33 6.85 3.30
CA GLY A 100 5.41 6.24 2.34
C GLY A 100 4.09 6.99 2.17
N GLY A 101 3.33 6.59 1.15
CA GLY A 101 1.96 7.07 0.91
C GLY A 101 0.86 6.10 1.33
N SER A 102 1.21 4.86 1.71
CA SER A 102 0.22 3.82 2.01
C SER A 102 -0.24 3.89 3.47
N GLY A 103 -1.27 4.69 3.74
CA GLY A 103 -1.80 4.92 5.10
C GLY A 103 -2.05 3.64 5.90
N LEU A 104 -2.65 2.62 5.28
CA LEU A 104 -2.89 1.32 5.91
C LEU A 104 -1.60 0.63 6.39
N TYR A 105 -0.50 0.75 5.62
CA TYR A 105 0.78 0.14 5.96
C TYR A 105 1.47 0.90 7.10
N LEU A 106 1.43 2.24 7.03
CA LEU A 106 1.93 3.11 8.10
C LEU A 106 1.17 2.86 9.42
N ASP A 107 -0.16 2.78 9.37
CA ASP A 107 -1.00 2.47 10.52
C ASP A 107 -0.73 1.08 11.08
N ALA A 108 -0.53 0.08 10.22
CA ALA A 108 -0.18 -1.26 10.65
C ALA A 108 1.14 -1.28 11.40
N LEU A 109 2.18 -0.60 10.92
CA LEU A 109 3.44 -0.53 11.64
C LEU A 109 3.33 0.29 12.94
N ALA A 110 2.60 1.41 12.94
CA ALA A 110 2.47 2.27 14.11
C ALA A 110 1.57 1.69 15.21
N TYR A 111 0.47 1.05 14.83
CA TYR A 111 -0.63 0.68 15.73
C TYR A 111 -1.00 -0.79 15.68
N GLY A 112 -0.36 -1.57 14.81
CA GLY A 112 -0.71 -2.97 14.59
C GLY A 112 -1.97 -3.15 13.77
N ILE A 113 -2.13 -4.36 13.25
CA ILE A 113 -3.39 -4.83 12.69
C ILE A 113 -3.92 -6.01 13.50
N ASP A 114 -5.24 -6.18 13.46
CA ASP A 114 -5.90 -7.36 14.03
C ASP A 114 -5.45 -8.60 13.26
N ASP A 115 -5.11 -9.66 13.98
CA ASP A 115 -4.74 -10.95 13.41
C ASP A 115 -6.01 -11.68 12.96
N LEU A 116 -6.38 -11.48 11.70
CA LEU A 116 -7.57 -12.08 11.10
C LEU A 116 -7.13 -13.23 10.21
N PRO A 117 -7.70 -14.44 10.40
CA PRO A 117 -7.27 -15.59 9.64
C PRO A 117 -7.50 -15.39 8.14
N ASP A 118 -6.62 -16.00 7.35
CA ASP A 118 -6.83 -16.13 5.92
C ASP A 118 -7.93 -17.14 5.64
N ALA A 119 -8.80 -16.81 4.68
CA ALA A 119 -9.78 -17.74 4.16
C ALA A 119 -9.11 -18.79 3.28
N SER A 120 -9.68 -20.00 3.24
CA SER A 120 -9.26 -21.01 2.27
C SER A 120 -9.51 -20.54 0.84
N GLU A 121 -8.68 -21.02 -0.10
CA GLU A 121 -8.87 -20.74 -1.52
C GLU A 121 -10.25 -21.17 -2.03
N GLU A 122 -10.76 -22.29 -1.51
CA GLU A 122 -12.12 -22.75 -1.82
C GLU A 122 -13.19 -21.74 -1.40
N LEU A 123 -13.08 -21.17 -0.20
CA LEU A 123 -14.00 -20.15 0.28
C LEU A 123 -13.92 -18.87 -0.56
N ARG A 124 -12.70 -18.43 -0.89
CA ARG A 124 -12.47 -17.27 -1.79
C ARG A 124 -13.11 -17.49 -3.15
N MET A 125 -12.90 -18.66 -3.76
CA MET A 125 -13.51 -19.01 -5.05
C MET A 125 -15.03 -19.06 -4.97
N ASN A 126 -15.61 -19.61 -3.90
CA ASN A 126 -17.06 -19.68 -3.72
C ASN A 126 -17.69 -18.30 -3.56
N LEU A 127 -17.08 -17.41 -2.77
CA LEU A 127 -17.55 -16.04 -2.60
C LEU A 127 -17.38 -15.21 -3.88
N LYS A 128 -16.29 -15.43 -4.63
CA LYS A 128 -16.10 -14.82 -5.94
C LYS A 128 -17.17 -15.27 -6.93
N ARG A 129 -17.48 -16.57 -7.01
CA ARG A 129 -18.58 -17.09 -7.85
C ARG A 129 -19.93 -16.50 -7.48
N LEU A 130 -20.20 -16.34 -6.18
CA LEU A 130 -21.43 -15.69 -5.71
C LEU A 130 -21.51 -14.25 -6.23
N TYR A 131 -20.41 -13.50 -6.15
CA TYR A 131 -20.32 -12.15 -6.68
C TYR A 131 -20.50 -12.11 -8.21
N ASP A 132 -19.84 -13.00 -8.94
CA ASP A 132 -19.89 -13.04 -10.41
C ASP A 132 -21.28 -13.41 -10.93
N ASN A 133 -22.02 -14.27 -10.21
CA ASN A 133 -23.35 -14.75 -10.63
C ASN A 133 -24.51 -13.88 -10.15
N GLU A 134 -24.47 -13.40 -8.91
CA GLU A 134 -25.60 -12.73 -8.24
C GLU A 134 -25.31 -11.25 -7.94
N GLY A 135 -24.09 -10.78 -8.21
CA GLY A 135 -23.68 -9.40 -8.02
C GLY A 135 -23.43 -9.01 -6.56
N ILE A 136 -23.24 -7.71 -6.35
CA ILE A 136 -22.87 -7.15 -5.04
C ILE A 136 -23.97 -7.28 -4.00
N GLU A 137 -25.24 -7.27 -4.41
CA GLU A 137 -26.39 -7.36 -3.51
C GLU A 137 -26.43 -8.68 -2.74
N ALA A 138 -25.98 -9.78 -3.37
CA ALA A 138 -25.90 -11.06 -2.69
C ALA A 138 -24.85 -11.05 -1.58
N LEU A 139 -23.70 -10.40 -1.82
CA LEU A 139 -22.68 -10.20 -0.78
C LEU A 139 -23.21 -9.32 0.36
N GLN A 140 -23.89 -8.22 0.03
CA GLN A 140 -24.49 -7.30 1.00
C GLN A 140 -25.51 -8.03 1.90
N LYS A 141 -26.47 -8.75 1.31
CA LYS A 141 -27.48 -9.53 2.06
C LYS A 141 -26.85 -10.60 2.95
N LYS A 142 -25.77 -11.24 2.49
CA LYS A 142 -25.06 -12.26 3.28
C LYS A 142 -24.31 -11.62 4.44
N LEU A 143 -23.68 -10.47 4.23
CA LEU A 143 -22.94 -9.76 5.28
C LEU A 143 -23.89 -9.17 6.32
N GLU A 144 -25.00 -8.56 5.90
CA GLU A 144 -26.03 -8.02 6.80
C GLU A 144 -26.56 -9.07 7.78
N LYS A 145 -26.67 -10.33 7.35
CA LYS A 145 -27.08 -11.44 8.22
C LYS A 145 -25.99 -11.90 9.20
N LEU A 146 -24.73 -11.91 8.76
CA LEU A 146 -23.61 -12.43 9.55
C LEU A 146 -23.01 -11.37 10.49
N ASP A 147 -23.05 -10.11 10.09
CA ASP A 147 -22.48 -8.98 10.81
C ASP A 147 -23.23 -7.68 10.50
N PRO A 148 -24.42 -7.48 11.11
CA PRO A 148 -25.21 -6.27 10.90
C PRO A 148 -24.45 -4.99 11.27
N LEU A 149 -23.64 -5.03 12.34
CA LEU A 149 -22.89 -3.88 12.85
C LEU A 149 -21.83 -3.41 11.84
N PHE A 150 -21.05 -4.34 11.28
CA PHE A 150 -20.06 -3.98 10.28
C PHE A 150 -20.71 -3.59 8.95
N TYR A 151 -21.83 -4.22 8.59
CA TYR A 151 -22.59 -3.90 7.39
C TYR A 151 -23.08 -2.43 7.36
N GLU A 152 -23.41 -1.84 8.50
CA GLU A 152 -23.80 -0.43 8.59
C GLU A 152 -22.64 0.54 8.30
N GLN A 153 -21.41 0.15 8.65
CA GLN A 153 -20.22 1.01 8.59
C GLN A 153 -19.41 0.84 7.30
N ILE A 154 -19.49 -0.32 6.67
CA ILE A 154 -18.71 -0.64 5.48
C ILE A 154 -19.20 0.13 4.25
N ASP A 155 -18.27 0.40 3.33
CA ASP A 155 -18.62 0.79 1.97
C ASP A 155 -19.26 -0.40 1.23
N LYS A 156 -20.58 -0.38 1.14
CA LYS A 156 -21.42 -1.42 0.53
C LYS A 156 -21.17 -1.56 -0.98
N GLN A 157 -20.54 -0.58 -1.63
CA GLN A 157 -20.22 -0.64 -3.05
C GLN A 157 -18.82 -1.18 -3.33
N ASN A 158 -18.07 -1.57 -2.29
CA ASN A 158 -16.74 -2.11 -2.41
C ASN A 158 -16.73 -3.64 -2.27
N PRO A 159 -16.74 -4.41 -3.38
CA PRO A 159 -16.83 -5.87 -3.33
C PRO A 159 -15.65 -6.48 -2.59
N LYS A 160 -14.44 -5.91 -2.70
CA LYS A 160 -13.26 -6.43 -1.99
C LYS A 160 -13.43 -6.38 -0.47
N ARG A 161 -14.00 -5.29 0.05
CA ARG A 161 -14.26 -5.15 1.50
C ARG A 161 -15.36 -6.10 1.98
N LEU A 162 -16.43 -6.27 1.18
CA LEU A 162 -17.50 -7.22 1.50
C LEU A 162 -17.00 -8.66 1.50
N LEU A 163 -16.25 -9.05 0.46
CA LEU A 163 -15.64 -10.37 0.35
C LEU A 163 -14.74 -10.67 1.54
N ARG A 164 -13.83 -9.76 1.91
CA ARG A 164 -12.94 -9.96 3.06
C ARG A 164 -13.68 -10.11 4.38
N ALA A 165 -14.75 -9.34 4.60
CA ALA A 165 -15.56 -9.46 5.80
C ALA A 165 -16.29 -10.81 5.86
N LEU A 166 -16.90 -11.23 4.74
CA LEU A 166 -17.54 -12.53 4.61
C LEU A 166 -16.56 -13.69 4.79
N GLU A 167 -15.37 -13.59 4.21
CA GLU A 167 -14.27 -14.55 4.37
C GLU A 167 -13.96 -14.77 5.85
N VAL A 168 -13.76 -13.70 6.62
CA VAL A 168 -13.48 -13.77 8.05
C VAL A 168 -14.67 -14.33 8.82
N CYS A 169 -15.90 -13.88 8.54
CA CYS A 169 -17.09 -14.36 9.22
C CYS A 169 -17.30 -15.87 9.02
N LEU A 170 -17.14 -16.34 7.78
CA LEU A 170 -17.36 -17.73 7.43
C LEU A 170 -16.19 -18.63 7.86
N THR A 171 -14.97 -18.11 7.94
CA THR A 171 -13.79 -18.86 8.40
C THR A 171 -13.81 -19.04 9.93
N THR A 172 -14.19 -18.00 10.66
CA THR A 172 -14.11 -17.98 12.13
C THR A 172 -15.41 -18.35 12.83
N GLY A 173 -16.54 -18.24 12.13
CA GLY A 173 -17.87 -18.33 12.73
C GLY A 173 -18.24 -17.13 13.61
N LYS A 174 -17.39 -16.09 13.70
CA LYS A 174 -17.61 -14.86 14.46
C LYS A 174 -17.82 -13.69 13.53
N SER A 175 -18.49 -12.64 14.00
CA SER A 175 -18.65 -11.43 13.18
C SER A 175 -17.30 -10.71 12.98
N TYR A 176 -17.15 -9.99 11.86
CA TYR A 176 -15.97 -9.19 11.57
C TYR A 176 -15.80 -8.05 12.58
N SER A 177 -16.92 -7.47 13.03
CA SER A 177 -16.98 -6.45 14.07
C SER A 177 -16.52 -6.97 15.44
N GLU A 178 -16.82 -8.21 15.80
CA GLU A 178 -16.30 -8.84 17.03
C GLU A 178 -14.78 -9.02 17.01
N LEU A 179 -14.24 -9.41 15.86
CA LEU A 179 -12.80 -9.69 15.71
C LEU A 179 -11.97 -8.43 15.50
N ARG A 180 -12.55 -7.39 14.90
CA ARG A 180 -11.92 -6.09 14.74
C ARG A 180 -12.03 -5.31 16.05
N MET A 181 -11.21 -5.70 17.03
CA MET A 181 -11.18 -5.04 18.34
C MET A 181 -10.71 -3.59 18.27
N GLY A 182 -10.07 -3.18 17.16
CA GLY A 182 -9.60 -1.81 16.96
C GLY A 182 -8.57 -1.36 18.01
N GLN A 183 -7.98 -2.32 18.72
CA GLN A 183 -7.02 -2.06 19.78
C GLN A 183 -5.67 -1.75 19.13
N LYS A 184 -5.21 -0.52 19.34
CA LYS A 184 -3.86 -0.13 18.94
C LYS A 184 -2.86 -0.93 19.76
N LYS A 185 -2.07 -1.79 19.09
CA LYS A 185 -0.92 -2.45 19.69
C LYS A 185 0.07 -1.39 20.17
N LYS A 186 0.57 -1.55 21.39
CA LYS A 186 1.63 -0.70 21.92
C LYS A 186 2.96 -1.15 21.31
N ARG A 187 3.75 -0.19 20.83
CA ARG A 187 5.11 -0.44 20.33
C ARG A 187 6.16 -0.13 21.39
N ASP A 188 7.27 -0.85 21.32
CA ASP A 188 8.41 -0.67 22.24
C ASP A 188 9.30 0.52 21.88
N PHE A 189 8.96 1.23 20.80
CA PHE A 189 9.58 2.48 20.36
C PHE A 189 8.61 3.67 20.47
N GLU A 190 9.16 4.88 20.48
CA GLU A 190 8.40 6.12 20.34
C GLU A 190 8.06 6.37 18.87
N ILE A 191 6.88 6.93 18.65
CA ILE A 191 6.35 7.20 17.31
C ILE A 191 6.21 8.71 17.15
N LEU A 192 6.91 9.26 16.16
CA LEU A 192 6.81 10.68 15.79
C LEU A 192 6.30 10.80 14.35
N TRP A 193 5.19 11.50 14.17
CA TRP A 193 4.60 11.75 12.84
C TRP A 193 5.05 13.09 12.30
N ILE A 194 5.55 13.09 11.06
CA ILE A 194 5.91 14.28 10.30
C ILE A 194 5.03 14.32 9.04
N GLY A 195 4.08 15.24 9.03
CA GLY A 195 3.17 15.44 7.89
C GLY A 195 3.63 16.57 6.98
N LEU A 196 4.11 16.24 5.79
CA LEU A 196 4.40 17.22 4.74
C LEU A 196 3.10 17.69 4.09
N LYS A 197 2.94 19.01 3.99
CA LYS A 197 1.77 19.66 3.39
C LYS A 197 2.23 20.63 2.31
N GLN A 198 1.37 20.80 1.31
CA GLN A 198 1.58 21.73 0.20
C GLN A 198 0.21 22.19 -0.30
N GLU A 199 0.16 23.37 -0.92
CA GLU A 199 -1.04 23.85 -1.58
C GLU A 199 -1.50 22.90 -2.70
N ARG A 200 -2.82 22.73 -2.83
CA ARG A 200 -3.40 21.76 -3.77
C ARG A 200 -3.08 22.08 -5.23
N SER A 201 -3.05 23.36 -5.61
CA SER A 201 -2.67 23.81 -6.95
C SER A 201 -1.25 23.35 -7.29
N VAL A 202 -0.29 23.65 -6.41
CA VAL A 202 1.11 23.25 -6.57
C VAL A 202 1.28 21.73 -6.62
N LEU A 203 0.49 20.97 -5.84
CA LEU A 203 0.50 19.51 -5.92
C LEU A 203 0.01 19.00 -7.27
N ASN A 204 -1.08 19.56 -7.80
CA ASN A 204 -1.60 19.18 -9.11
C ASN A 204 -0.58 19.46 -10.21
N ASP A 205 0.03 20.64 -10.21
CA ASP A 205 1.05 21.01 -11.20
C ASP A 205 2.25 20.06 -11.15
N ARG A 206 2.69 19.68 -9.94
CA ARG A 206 3.77 18.71 -9.76
C ARG A 206 3.39 17.29 -10.17
N ILE A 207 2.15 16.88 -9.94
CA ILE A 207 1.65 15.56 -10.35
C ILE A 207 1.63 15.49 -11.87
N ASN A 208 1.08 16.50 -12.54
CA ASN A 208 1.02 16.56 -14.00
C ASN A 208 2.42 16.52 -14.62
N LEU A 209 3.31 17.41 -14.15
CA LEU A 209 4.71 17.42 -14.60
C LEU A 209 5.39 16.07 -14.36
N ARG A 210 5.08 15.40 -13.25
CA ARG A 210 5.64 14.09 -12.96
C ARG A 210 5.18 13.02 -13.94
N VAL A 211 3.92 13.04 -14.37
CA VAL A 211 3.42 12.11 -15.40
C VAL A 211 4.16 12.33 -16.71
N ASP A 212 4.34 13.59 -17.12
CA ASP A 212 5.11 13.94 -18.33
C ASP A 212 6.55 13.39 -18.24
N LEU A 213 7.23 13.64 -17.12
CA LEU A 213 8.59 13.13 -16.88
C LEU A 213 8.66 11.60 -16.85
N MET A 214 7.62 10.91 -16.34
CA MET A 214 7.56 9.45 -16.36
C MET A 214 7.44 8.92 -17.79
N LEU A 215 6.62 9.56 -18.63
CA LEU A 215 6.49 9.21 -20.04
C LEU A 215 7.82 9.39 -20.77
N GLU A 216 8.51 10.51 -20.55
CA GLU A 216 9.85 10.77 -21.10
C GLU A 216 10.89 9.75 -20.62
N ALA A 217 10.79 9.28 -19.38
CA ALA A 217 11.68 8.29 -18.79
C ALA A 217 11.42 6.85 -19.27
N GLY A 218 10.39 6.62 -20.11
CA GLY A 218 10.08 5.30 -20.67
C GLY A 218 9.01 4.52 -19.89
N LEU A 219 8.06 5.21 -19.25
CA LEU A 219 6.91 4.57 -18.59
C LEU A 219 6.16 3.63 -19.55
N LEU A 220 5.99 4.00 -20.82
CA LEU A 220 5.23 3.19 -21.78
C LEU A 220 5.90 1.85 -22.07
N GLU A 221 7.23 1.83 -22.10
CA GLU A 221 8.03 0.63 -22.28
C GLU A 221 7.86 -0.30 -21.07
N GLU A 222 7.94 0.25 -19.85
CA GLU A 222 7.69 -0.51 -18.62
C GLU A 222 6.26 -1.08 -18.59
N VAL A 223 5.26 -0.26 -18.91
CA VAL A 223 3.85 -0.68 -18.99
C VAL A 223 3.68 -1.82 -20.00
N LYS A 224 4.24 -1.70 -21.21
CA LYS A 224 4.13 -2.75 -22.24
C LYS A 224 4.80 -4.06 -21.80
N GLN A 225 5.91 -3.98 -21.09
CA GLN A 225 6.59 -5.16 -20.52
C GLN A 225 5.74 -5.85 -19.44
N LEU A 226 5.04 -5.08 -18.62
CA LEU A 226 4.20 -5.58 -17.53
C LEU A 226 2.78 -5.97 -17.97
N TYR A 227 2.36 -5.54 -19.17
CA TYR A 227 1.02 -5.78 -19.71
C TYR A 227 0.57 -7.26 -19.70
N PRO A 228 1.42 -8.26 -20.03
CA PRO A 228 1.05 -9.68 -19.92
C PRO A 228 0.61 -10.11 -18.52
N HIS A 229 0.94 -9.32 -17.50
CA HIS A 229 0.67 -9.59 -16.09
C HIS A 229 -0.36 -8.65 -15.47
N LYS A 230 -1.09 -7.86 -16.29
CA LYS A 230 -2.01 -6.80 -15.84
C LYS A 230 -3.04 -7.20 -14.78
N ASP A 231 -3.40 -8.48 -14.70
CA ASP A 231 -4.37 -9.00 -13.74
C ASP A 231 -3.78 -9.25 -12.33
N LEU A 232 -2.45 -9.15 -12.16
CA LEU A 232 -1.80 -9.27 -10.86
C LEU A 232 -2.14 -8.07 -9.96
N ASN A 233 -2.35 -8.33 -8.67
CA ASN A 233 -2.74 -7.29 -7.70
C ASN A 233 -1.70 -6.16 -7.55
N ALA A 234 -0.41 -6.46 -7.75
CA ALA A 234 0.66 -5.47 -7.80
C ALA A 234 0.43 -4.41 -8.89
N LEU A 235 -0.05 -4.85 -10.06
CA LEU A 235 -0.27 -4.03 -11.25
C LEU A 235 -1.65 -3.36 -11.30
N ASN A 236 -2.51 -3.66 -10.33
CA ASN A 236 -3.74 -2.93 -10.09
C ASN A 236 -3.45 -1.57 -9.40
N THR A 237 -2.69 -0.71 -10.09
CA THR A 237 -2.08 0.54 -9.61
C THR A 237 -2.36 1.69 -10.58
N VAL A 238 -2.58 2.90 -10.04
CA VAL A 238 -2.74 4.13 -10.84
C VAL A 238 -1.47 4.40 -11.66
N GLY A 239 -1.62 4.78 -12.92
CA GLY A 239 -0.54 4.93 -13.88
C GLY A 239 -0.15 3.63 -14.60
N TYR A 240 -0.75 2.49 -14.26
CA TYR A 240 -0.64 1.23 -15.02
C TYR A 240 -2.00 0.83 -15.59
N LYS A 241 -3.07 0.86 -14.78
CA LYS A 241 -4.42 0.47 -15.22
C LYS A 241 -4.90 1.29 -16.41
N GLU A 242 -4.65 2.58 -16.35
CA GLU A 242 -5.09 3.55 -17.34
C GLU A 242 -4.45 3.22 -18.70
N PHE A 243 -3.13 2.98 -18.71
CA PHE A 243 -2.45 2.56 -19.93
C PHE A 243 -2.78 1.12 -20.34
N PHE A 244 -3.11 0.21 -19.43
CA PHE A 244 -3.59 -1.12 -19.82
C PHE A 244 -4.94 -1.06 -20.53
N LEU A 245 -5.84 -0.14 -20.15
CA LEU A 245 -7.10 0.10 -20.87
C LEU A 245 -6.86 0.66 -22.28
N TRP A 246 -5.87 1.54 -22.43
CA TRP A 246 -5.41 1.99 -23.74
C TRP A 246 -4.84 0.85 -24.58
N LEU A 247 -3.98 -0.01 -24.01
CA LEU A 247 -3.44 -1.20 -24.70
C LEU A 247 -4.53 -2.23 -25.06
N ASP A 248 -5.61 -2.28 -24.29
CA ASP A 248 -6.82 -3.07 -24.58
C ASP A 248 -7.68 -2.47 -25.72
N GLY A 249 -7.36 -1.25 -26.19
CA GLY A 249 -8.16 -0.52 -27.18
C GLY A 249 -9.52 -0.02 -26.64
N LYS A 250 -9.69 0.02 -25.31
CA LYS A 250 -10.93 0.45 -24.65
C LYS A 250 -10.99 1.97 -24.46
N GLU A 251 -9.84 2.62 -24.34
CA GLU A 251 -9.70 4.05 -24.10
C GLU A 251 -8.57 4.65 -24.97
N SER A 252 -8.54 5.97 -25.12
CA SER A 252 -7.49 6.65 -25.89
C SER A 252 -6.20 6.83 -25.07
N PHE A 253 -5.10 7.13 -25.76
CA PHE A 253 -3.83 7.43 -25.11
C PHE A 253 -3.94 8.70 -24.25
N GLU A 254 -4.59 9.73 -24.79
CA GLU A 254 -4.81 11.01 -24.11
C GLU A 254 -5.63 10.82 -22.83
N TRP A 255 -6.66 9.98 -22.89
CA TRP A 255 -7.44 9.63 -21.71
C TRP A 255 -6.58 8.95 -20.63
N ALA A 256 -5.68 8.05 -21.03
CA ALA A 256 -4.81 7.34 -20.08
C ALA A 256 -3.80 8.27 -19.40
N VAL A 257 -3.36 9.34 -20.07
CA VAL A 257 -2.46 10.36 -19.51
C VAL A 257 -3.22 11.35 -18.61
N GLU A 258 -4.46 11.68 -18.95
CA GLU A 258 -5.28 12.65 -18.20
C GLU A 258 -5.81 12.07 -16.87
N LYS A 259 -5.99 10.75 -16.77
CA LYS A 259 -6.60 10.07 -15.62
C LYS A 259 -5.64 9.76 -14.47
#